data_AF-F6XNT7-F1
#
_entry.id   AF-F6XNT7-F1
#
_cell.length_a   1.000
_cell.length_b   1.000
_cell.length_c   1.000
_cell.angle_alpha   90.00
_cell.angle_beta   90.00
_cell.angle_gamma   90.00
#
_symmetry.space_group_name_H-M   'P 1'
#
loop_
_entity.id
_entity.type
_entity.pdbx_description
1 polymer ?
#
loop_
_entity_poly.entity_id
_entity_poly.type
_entity_poly.pdbx_seq_one_letter_code
_entity_poly.pdbx_strand_id
1 'polypeptide(L)'
;MRPRAPRGVLPGALGLALCCLCGALGPWRSGDHGWKKLIMVHHWPTTVCKEIENACSDPPDYWTIHGLWKHEWEKHGTCAAQLDVLNSQKKYFGKSLDLYKELSLNSMLQKLGIKPSINYYQISDIKDALASVYGVIPKVQCLPPRQGEEVQTIGQIELCLTKDLQLRNCTEHGEPRSRRWGDAWPARATAEGPGLEVCEDGPAFYPPPKETNH
;
A
#
# COMPACT_ATOMS: atom_id res chain seq x y z
N MET A 1 -42.36 1.14 60.01
CA MET A 1 -42.68 2.58 60.07
C MET A 1 -42.07 3.25 58.84
N ARG A 2 -42.88 3.96 58.05
CA ARG A 2 -42.49 4.70 56.84
C ARG A 2 -42.59 6.19 57.17
N PRO A 3 -41.65 7.04 56.75
CA PRO A 3 -41.93 8.46 56.59
C PRO A 3 -42.37 8.76 55.14
N ARG A 4 -43.28 9.73 55.06
CA ARG A 4 -43.98 10.23 53.87
C ARG A 4 -43.10 11.17 53.03
N ALA A 5 -43.36 11.15 51.73
CA ALA A 5 -42.98 12.19 50.77
C ALA A 5 -43.78 13.49 50.97
N PRO A 6 -43.29 14.65 50.52
CA PRO A 6 -44.14 15.77 50.13
C PRO A 6 -44.61 15.61 48.67
N ARG A 7 -45.90 15.94 48.45
CA ARG A 7 -46.55 16.06 47.15
C ARG A 7 -46.52 17.51 46.68
N GLY A 8 -46.35 17.74 45.38
CA GLY A 8 -46.71 18.98 44.69
C GLY A 8 -46.42 18.89 43.18
N VAL A 9 -47.39 18.43 42.39
CA VAL A 9 -48.20 19.21 41.40
C VAL A 9 -47.48 19.45 40.05
N LEU A 10 -47.91 18.69 39.02
CA LEU A 10 -47.77 18.93 37.56
C LEU A 10 -48.71 20.10 37.14
N PRO A 11 -48.60 20.77 35.95
CA PRO A 11 -48.05 20.28 34.68
C PRO A 11 -47.21 21.29 33.86
N GLY A 12 -46.25 20.79 33.08
CA GLY A 12 -45.54 21.58 32.08
C GLY A 12 -44.89 20.63 31.08
N ALA A 13 -45.51 20.53 29.91
CA ALA A 13 -45.11 19.65 28.81
C ALA A 13 -43.83 20.13 28.12
N LEU A 14 -43.32 19.22 27.27
CA LEU A 14 -42.24 19.34 26.28
C LEU A 14 -40.79 19.21 26.76
N GLY A 15 -40.26 18.02 26.50
CA GLY A 15 -38.83 17.72 26.48
C GLY A 15 -38.51 16.35 25.89
N LEU A 16 -39.26 15.90 24.88
CA LEU A 16 -38.80 14.82 23.99
C LEU A 16 -37.90 15.46 22.93
N ALA A 17 -36.59 15.41 23.15
CA ALA A 17 -35.62 15.69 22.09
C ALA A 17 -34.96 14.38 21.66
N LEU A 18 -35.77 13.52 21.03
CA LEU A 18 -35.26 12.52 20.10
C LEU A 18 -35.20 13.20 18.72
N CYS A 19 -34.14 13.96 18.46
CA CYS A 19 -33.88 14.46 17.12
C CYS A 19 -33.15 13.38 16.30
N CYS A 20 -33.89 12.37 15.86
CA CYS A 20 -33.67 11.77 14.55
C CYS A 20 -34.66 12.40 13.59
N LEU A 21 -34.41 13.66 13.20
CA LEU A 21 -35.07 14.22 12.04
C LEU A 21 -34.40 13.61 10.80
N CYS A 22 -35.01 12.55 10.30
CA CYS A 22 -34.98 12.23 8.88
C CYS A 22 -35.50 13.46 8.11
N GLY A 23 -34.56 14.26 7.59
CA GLY A 23 -34.81 15.16 6.47
C GLY A 23 -34.77 14.36 5.18
N ALA A 24 -35.80 14.55 4.37
CA ALA A 24 -36.13 13.75 3.20
C ALA A 24 -35.17 13.93 2.01
N LEU A 25 -35.13 12.87 1.18
CA LEU A 25 -34.80 12.85 -0.26
C LEU A 25 -33.32 12.99 -0.65
N GLY A 26 -32.63 11.89 -0.47
CA GLY A 26 -31.53 11.43 -1.33
C GLY A 26 -31.05 10.10 -0.80
N PRO A 27 -30.71 9.09 -1.64
CA PRO A 27 -29.87 8.02 -1.15
C PRO A 27 -28.56 8.71 -0.74
N TRP A 28 -28.34 8.91 0.56
CA TRP A 28 -27.01 9.15 1.07
C TRP A 28 -26.22 7.89 0.74
N ARG A 29 -25.61 7.89 -0.44
CA ARG A 29 -24.56 6.96 -0.79
C ARG A 29 -23.45 7.24 0.21
N SER A 30 -23.47 6.48 1.31
CA SER A 30 -22.23 6.10 1.98
C SER A 30 -21.30 5.61 0.88
N GLY A 31 -20.18 6.28 0.64
CA GLY A 31 -19.17 5.69 -0.23
C GLY A 31 -18.30 6.61 -1.07
N ASP A 32 -18.37 7.94 -0.98
CA ASP A 32 -17.30 8.77 -1.58
C ASP A 32 -16.14 8.92 -0.61
N HIS A 33 -15.38 7.84 -0.47
CA HIS A 33 -14.11 7.86 0.21
C HIS A 33 -13.04 8.24 -0.81
N GLY A 34 -12.24 9.27 -0.50
CA GLY A 34 -11.32 9.91 -1.45
C GLY A 34 -10.23 9.02 -2.08
N TRP A 35 -10.12 7.76 -1.69
CA TRP A 35 -9.23 6.80 -2.34
C TRP A 35 -9.98 6.02 -3.45
N LYS A 36 -9.33 5.84 -4.59
CA LYS A 36 -9.97 5.31 -5.82
C LYS A 36 -9.59 3.87 -6.18
N LYS A 37 -8.44 3.39 -5.69
CA LYS A 37 -7.82 2.12 -6.10
C LYS A 37 -6.99 1.53 -4.97
N LEU A 38 -6.77 0.22 -5.03
CA LEU A 38 -5.81 -0.51 -4.21
C LEU A 38 -4.52 -0.70 -5.01
N ILE A 39 -3.41 -0.89 -4.32
CA ILE A 39 -2.10 -1.14 -4.95
C ILE A 39 -1.50 -2.35 -4.26
N MET A 40 -1.24 -3.40 -5.04
CA MET A 40 -0.45 -4.55 -4.60
C MET A 40 1.02 -4.23 -4.84
N VAL A 41 1.80 -4.16 -3.76
CA VAL A 41 3.18 -3.73 -3.80
C VAL A 41 4.11 -4.93 -3.61
N HIS A 42 5.09 -5.07 -4.51
CA HIS A 42 6.11 -6.10 -4.44
C HIS A 42 7.50 -5.46 -4.42
N HIS A 43 8.27 -5.71 -3.35
CA HIS A 43 9.62 -5.14 -3.18
C HIS A 43 10.70 -6.20 -3.41
N TRP A 44 11.86 -5.78 -3.92
CA TRP A 44 13.07 -6.60 -3.92
C TRP A 44 13.92 -6.29 -2.69
N PRO A 45 14.11 -7.26 -1.76
CA PRO A 45 14.85 -7.03 -0.54
C PRO A 45 16.25 -6.47 -0.76
N THR A 46 17.00 -6.98 -1.74
CA THR A 46 18.36 -6.51 -2.05
C THR A 46 18.41 -5.01 -2.35
N THR A 47 17.41 -4.48 -3.07
CA THR A 47 17.36 -3.07 -3.43
C THR A 47 16.84 -2.22 -2.28
N VAL A 48 15.74 -2.60 -1.63
CA VAL A 48 15.21 -1.85 -0.48
C VAL A 48 16.22 -1.80 0.68
N CYS A 49 17.02 -2.85 0.87
CA CYS A 49 18.09 -2.83 1.84
C CYS A 49 19.24 -1.88 1.50
N LYS A 50 19.44 -1.59 0.21
CA LYS A 50 20.40 -0.57 -0.23
C LYS A 50 19.87 0.84 0.04
N GLU A 51 18.56 1.04 -0.07
CA GLU A 51 17.88 2.32 0.24
C GLU A 51 18.26 2.82 1.64
N ILE A 52 18.25 1.92 2.62
CA ILE A 52 18.56 2.21 4.02
C ILE A 52 20.01 1.78 4.32
N GLU A 53 20.97 2.64 4.02
CA GLU A 53 22.41 2.38 4.23
C GLU A 53 22.67 1.80 5.63
N ASN A 54 23.16 0.56 5.69
CA ASN A 54 23.59 -0.16 6.90
C ASN A 54 22.51 -0.54 7.93
N ALA A 55 21.21 -0.47 7.59
CA ALA A 55 20.12 -0.87 8.51
C ALA A 55 19.56 -2.28 8.28
N CYS A 56 19.96 -2.97 7.20
CA CYS A 56 19.56 -4.37 6.94
C CYS A 56 20.48 -5.41 7.59
N SER A 57 21.23 -5.03 8.63
CA SER A 57 22.08 -5.95 9.38
C SER A 57 21.23 -6.70 10.42
N ASP A 58 21.07 -7.99 10.15
CA ASP A 58 20.53 -9.07 10.98
C ASP A 58 19.18 -8.84 11.69
N PRO A 59 18.09 -9.47 11.23
CA PRO A 59 16.87 -9.53 12.03
C PRO A 59 17.18 -10.25 13.35
N PRO A 60 16.63 -9.80 14.49
CA PRO A 60 16.79 -10.52 15.75
C PRO A 60 16.27 -11.96 15.61
N ASP A 61 16.88 -12.91 16.33
CA ASP A 61 16.50 -14.34 16.36
C ASP A 61 15.01 -14.58 16.73
N TYR A 62 14.35 -13.55 17.25
CA TYR A 62 12.90 -13.45 17.37
C TYR A 62 12.41 -12.19 16.63
N TRP A 63 12.34 -12.25 15.30
CA TRP A 63 11.54 -11.33 14.53
C TRP A 63 10.10 -11.86 14.52
N THR A 64 9.20 -11.14 15.16
CA THR A 64 7.79 -11.31 14.85
C THR A 64 7.38 -10.23 13.88
N ILE A 65 6.60 -10.63 12.88
CA ILE A 65 5.99 -9.78 11.86
C ILE A 65 5.13 -8.63 12.45
N HIS A 66 4.97 -8.58 13.79
CA HIS A 66 4.12 -7.65 14.53
C HIS A 66 4.35 -6.17 14.23
N GLY A 67 5.58 -5.73 13.98
CA GLY A 67 5.85 -4.32 13.63
C GLY A 67 5.33 -3.93 12.25
N LEU A 68 5.63 -4.78 11.24
CA LEU A 68 5.22 -4.55 9.86
C LEU A 68 3.71 -4.66 9.70
N TRP A 69 3.08 -5.76 10.15
CA TRP A 69 1.64 -5.94 9.97
C TRP A 69 0.81 -4.93 10.77
N LYS A 70 1.28 -4.52 11.96
CA LYS A 70 0.61 -3.43 12.68
C LYS A 70 0.66 -2.14 11.88
N HIS A 71 1.85 -1.78 11.37
CA HIS A 71 2.02 -0.58 10.54
C HIS A 71 1.13 -0.62 9.28
N GLU A 72 1.17 -1.72 8.54
CA GLU A 72 0.38 -1.92 7.33
C GLU A 72 -1.13 -1.85 7.61
N TRP A 73 -1.58 -2.42 8.73
CA TRP A 73 -2.98 -2.31 9.13
C TRP A 73 -3.37 -0.87 9.48
N GLU A 74 -2.61 -0.21 10.35
CA GLU A 74 -2.92 1.13 10.83
C GLU A 74 -2.91 2.16 9.69
N LYS A 75 -1.91 2.09 8.80
CA LYS A 75 -1.74 3.02 7.67
C LYS A 75 -2.62 2.70 6.46
N HIS A 76 -2.80 1.43 6.11
CA HIS A 76 -3.45 1.04 4.84
C HIS A 76 -4.71 0.20 5.06
N GLY A 77 -4.66 -0.78 5.95
CA GLY A 77 -5.77 -1.70 6.23
C GLY A 77 -7.03 -1.00 6.75
N THR A 78 -6.90 0.02 7.61
CA THR A 78 -8.02 0.81 8.14
C THR A 78 -8.81 1.54 7.05
N CYS A 79 -8.15 2.05 6.01
CA CYS A 79 -8.79 2.65 4.85
C CYS A 79 -9.47 1.60 3.96
N ALA A 80 -8.78 0.49 3.70
CA ALA A 80 -9.29 -0.61 2.89
C ALA A 80 -10.48 -1.32 3.56
N ALA A 81 -10.59 -1.27 4.89
CA ALA A 81 -11.65 -1.89 5.68
C ALA A 81 -13.07 -1.34 5.40
N GLN A 82 -13.19 -0.30 4.59
CA GLN A 82 -14.47 0.17 4.05
C GLN A 82 -15.08 -0.82 3.05
N LEU A 83 -14.27 -1.71 2.46
CA LEU A 83 -14.75 -2.80 1.62
C LEU A 83 -15.08 -4.02 2.47
N ASP A 84 -16.27 -4.59 2.30
CA ASP A 84 -16.71 -5.76 3.07
C ASP A 84 -15.77 -6.97 2.97
N VAL A 85 -15.09 -7.09 1.84
CA VAL A 85 -14.10 -8.14 1.58
C VAL A 85 -12.77 -7.92 2.32
N LEU A 86 -12.52 -6.71 2.86
CA LEU A 86 -11.31 -6.33 3.61
C LEU A 86 -11.59 -5.77 5.01
N ASN A 87 -12.86 -5.76 5.48
CA ASN A 87 -13.32 -5.04 6.69
C ASN A 87 -12.86 -5.58 8.05
N SER A 88 -11.78 -6.37 8.10
CA SER A 88 -11.11 -6.80 9.33
C SER A 88 -9.65 -7.13 9.02
N GLN A 89 -8.78 -7.14 10.04
CA GLN A 89 -7.38 -7.53 9.88
C GLN A 89 -7.24 -8.90 9.19
N LYS A 90 -7.99 -9.91 9.65
CA LYS A 90 -7.96 -11.26 9.07
C LYS A 90 -8.34 -11.27 7.59
N LYS A 91 -9.38 -10.52 7.22
CA LYS A 91 -9.82 -10.40 5.82
C LYS A 91 -8.81 -9.65 4.96
N TYR A 92 -8.29 -8.51 5.45
CA TYR A 92 -7.29 -7.71 4.75
C TYR A 92 -6.02 -8.52 4.47
N PHE A 93 -5.37 -9.08 5.50
CA PHE A 93 -4.15 -9.85 5.31
C PHE A 93 -4.38 -11.16 4.56
N GLY A 94 -5.49 -11.85 4.84
CA GLY A 94 -5.85 -13.07 4.12
C GLY A 94 -6.02 -12.80 2.62
N LYS A 95 -6.79 -11.77 2.26
CA LYS A 95 -7.03 -11.44 0.86
C LYS A 95 -5.78 -10.90 0.17
N SER A 96 -4.94 -10.12 0.85
CA SER A 96 -3.63 -9.70 0.32
C SER A 96 -2.72 -10.88 0.03
N LEU A 97 -2.71 -11.91 0.89
CA LEU A 97 -1.95 -13.14 0.65
C LEU A 97 -2.51 -13.95 -0.52
N ASP A 98 -3.84 -14.03 -0.65
CA ASP A 98 -4.48 -14.70 -1.79
C ASP A 98 -4.13 -13.99 -3.10
N LEU A 99 -4.23 -12.66 -3.14
CA LEU A 99 -3.84 -11.84 -4.30
C LEU A 99 -2.35 -12.01 -4.63
N TYR A 100 -1.46 -12.05 -3.64
CA TYR A 100 -0.04 -12.30 -3.85
C TYR A 100 0.21 -13.64 -4.56
N LYS A 101 -0.47 -14.70 -4.11
CA LYS A 101 -0.36 -16.04 -4.71
C LYS A 101 -0.99 -16.09 -6.10
N GLU A 102 -2.15 -15.46 -6.28
CA GLU A 102 -2.86 -15.43 -7.57
C GLU A 102 -2.06 -14.69 -8.64
N LEU A 103 -1.52 -13.52 -8.31
CA LEU A 103 -0.71 -12.73 -9.23
C LEU A 103 0.64 -13.39 -9.51
N SER A 104 1.24 -14.09 -8.54
CA SER A 104 2.45 -14.90 -8.73
C SER A 104 3.60 -14.16 -9.46
N LEU A 105 3.81 -12.87 -9.15
CA LEU A 105 4.71 -11.98 -9.88
C LEU A 105 6.13 -12.57 -10.06
N ASN A 106 6.70 -13.16 -9.00
CA ASN A 106 8.00 -13.80 -9.07
C ASN A 106 8.06 -14.94 -10.10
N SER A 107 7.07 -15.82 -10.09
CA SER A 107 7.00 -16.93 -11.04
C SER A 107 6.76 -16.45 -12.47
N MET A 108 6.00 -15.37 -12.64
CA MET A 108 5.77 -14.77 -13.96
C MET A 108 7.02 -14.09 -14.52
N LEU A 109 7.73 -13.31 -13.71
CA LEU A 109 9.02 -12.72 -14.08
C LEU A 109 10.02 -13.79 -14.51
N GLN A 110 10.15 -14.87 -13.73
CA GLN A 110 11.02 -16.00 -14.07
C GLN A 110 10.64 -16.67 -15.40
N LYS A 111 9.33 -16.91 -15.64
CA LYS A 111 8.84 -17.47 -16.91
C LYS A 111 9.13 -16.56 -18.11
N LEU A 112 9.12 -15.25 -17.90
CA LEU A 112 9.46 -14.23 -18.90
C LEU A 112 10.98 -14.05 -19.05
N GLY A 113 11.80 -14.78 -18.30
CA GLY A 113 13.27 -14.65 -18.33
C GLY A 113 13.79 -13.39 -17.62
N ILE A 114 12.93 -12.66 -16.91
CA ILE A 114 13.30 -11.51 -16.09
C ILE A 114 13.72 -12.04 -14.72
N LYS A 115 15.03 -12.18 -14.52
CA LYS A 115 15.64 -12.72 -13.31
C LYS A 115 16.78 -11.80 -12.87
N PRO A 116 17.17 -11.84 -11.58
CA PRO A 116 18.31 -11.06 -11.13
C PRO A 116 19.54 -11.39 -11.98
N SER A 117 20.25 -10.37 -12.45
CA SER A 117 21.30 -10.51 -13.45
C SER A 117 22.33 -9.39 -13.32
N ILE A 118 23.57 -9.67 -13.72
CA ILE A 118 24.62 -8.66 -13.87
C ILE A 118 24.37 -7.73 -15.07
N ASN A 119 23.59 -8.19 -16.06
CA ASN A 119 23.22 -7.41 -17.23
C ASN A 119 22.02 -6.51 -16.91
N TYR A 120 21.94 -5.37 -17.61
CA TYR A 120 20.84 -4.43 -17.48
C TYR A 120 19.61 -4.85 -18.30
N TYR A 121 18.44 -4.52 -17.77
CA TYR A 121 17.17 -4.64 -18.47
C TYR A 121 16.73 -3.25 -18.95
N GLN A 122 16.02 -3.18 -20.07
CA GLN A 122 15.27 -1.97 -20.40
C GLN A 122 13.97 -1.96 -19.60
N ILE A 123 13.66 -0.83 -18.98
CA ILE A 123 12.41 -0.66 -18.21
C ILE A 123 11.17 -0.85 -19.09
N SER A 124 11.24 -0.48 -20.38
CA SER A 124 10.19 -0.76 -21.37
C SER A 124 9.92 -2.25 -21.49
N ASP A 125 10.96 -3.07 -21.61
CA ASP A 125 10.83 -4.51 -21.82
C ASP A 125 10.18 -5.18 -20.60
N ILE A 126 10.51 -4.73 -19.39
CA ILE A 126 9.87 -5.20 -18.15
C ILE A 126 8.39 -4.79 -18.11
N LYS A 127 8.09 -3.52 -18.39
CA LYS A 127 6.71 -3.01 -18.41
C LYS A 127 5.86 -3.77 -19.44
N ASP A 128 6.38 -3.98 -20.65
CA ASP A 128 5.69 -4.65 -21.75
C ASP A 128 5.50 -6.15 -21.47
N ALA A 129 6.52 -6.82 -20.96
CA ALA A 129 6.44 -8.24 -20.61
C ALA A 129 5.39 -8.49 -19.52
N LEU A 130 5.34 -7.64 -18.49
CA LEU A 130 4.33 -7.73 -17.44
C LEU A 130 2.94 -7.33 -17.93
N ALA A 131 2.84 -6.32 -18.80
CA ALA A 131 1.59 -5.94 -19.44
C ALA A 131 1.00 -7.08 -20.29
N SER A 132 1.84 -7.88 -20.95
CA SER A 132 1.41 -9.05 -21.72
C SER A 132 0.76 -10.15 -20.85
N VAL A 133 1.14 -10.24 -19.57
CA VAL A 133 0.62 -11.24 -18.62
C VAL A 133 -0.61 -10.73 -17.89
N TYR A 134 -0.57 -9.48 -17.42
CA TYR A 134 -1.60 -8.93 -16.54
C TYR A 134 -2.65 -8.09 -17.27
N GLY A 135 -2.45 -7.77 -18.55
CA GLY A 135 -3.34 -6.92 -19.34
C GLY A 135 -3.38 -5.45 -18.88
N VAL A 136 -2.49 -5.06 -17.95
CA VAL A 136 -2.37 -3.72 -17.39
C VAL A 136 -0.90 -3.35 -17.24
N ILE A 137 -0.59 -2.05 -17.30
CA ILE A 137 0.77 -1.55 -17.17
C ILE A 137 1.09 -1.38 -15.68
N PRO A 138 2.05 -2.14 -15.12
CA PRO A 138 2.49 -1.96 -13.75
C PRO A 138 3.28 -0.66 -13.58
N LYS A 139 3.32 -0.13 -12.36
CA LYS A 139 4.27 0.93 -11.99
C LYS A 139 5.55 0.29 -11.46
N VAL A 140 6.65 0.51 -12.15
CA VAL A 140 7.99 0.07 -11.74
C VAL A 140 8.68 1.23 -11.04
N GLN A 141 9.23 0.98 -9.86
CA GLN A 141 9.97 1.96 -9.08
C GLN A 141 11.41 1.51 -8.83
N CYS A 142 12.31 2.48 -8.92
CA CYS A 142 13.75 2.30 -8.88
C CYS A 142 14.37 3.22 -7.83
N LEU A 143 15.49 2.77 -7.28
CA LEU A 143 16.43 3.69 -6.65
C LEU A 143 17.23 4.39 -7.75
N PRO A 144 17.38 5.72 -7.68
CA PRO A 144 18.26 6.43 -8.61
C PRO A 144 19.72 5.96 -8.43
N PRO A 145 20.55 6.08 -9.49
CA PRO A 145 21.97 5.71 -9.40
C PRO A 145 22.66 6.48 -8.27
N ARG A 146 23.41 5.78 -7.42
CA ARG A 146 24.29 6.40 -6.41
C ARG A 146 25.67 6.70 -7.01
N GLN A 147 26.53 7.38 -6.25
CA GLN A 147 27.88 7.72 -6.71
C GLN A 147 28.66 6.45 -7.13
N GLY A 148 29.06 6.40 -8.40
CA GLY A 148 29.75 5.25 -8.99
C GLY A 148 28.85 4.25 -9.72
N GLU A 149 27.53 4.48 -9.75
CA GLU A 149 26.57 3.67 -10.49
C GLU A 149 26.12 4.38 -11.76
N GLU A 150 26.02 3.63 -12.86
CA GLU A 150 25.66 4.19 -14.16
C GLU A 150 24.14 4.20 -14.40
N VAL A 151 23.41 3.30 -13.73
CA VAL A 151 21.99 3.05 -13.99
C VAL A 151 21.18 2.95 -12.70
N GLN A 152 19.88 3.21 -12.83
CA GLN A 152 18.92 3.05 -11.75
C GLN A 152 18.77 1.56 -11.36
N THR A 153 18.38 1.28 -10.11
CA THR A 153 18.22 -0.09 -9.60
C THR A 153 16.75 -0.38 -9.31
N ILE A 154 16.18 -1.44 -9.89
CA ILE A 154 14.78 -1.83 -9.67
C ILE A 154 14.57 -2.22 -8.20
N GLY A 155 13.59 -1.60 -7.54
CA GLY A 155 13.32 -1.85 -6.13
C GLY A 155 11.89 -2.26 -5.81
N GLN A 156 10.92 -1.87 -6.63
CA GLN A 156 9.51 -2.15 -6.37
C GLN A 156 8.69 -2.22 -7.66
N ILE A 157 7.70 -3.12 -7.69
CA ILE A 157 6.67 -3.19 -8.71
C ILE A 157 5.31 -3.09 -8.03
N GLU A 158 4.46 -2.25 -8.59
CA GLU A 158 3.09 -2.01 -8.15
C GLU A 158 2.10 -2.46 -9.22
N LEU A 159 1.16 -3.32 -8.82
CA LEU A 159 -0.02 -3.68 -9.62
C LEU A 159 -1.24 -3.03 -9.00
N CYS A 160 -1.95 -2.20 -9.75
CA CYS A 160 -3.14 -1.52 -9.24
C CYS A 160 -4.39 -2.37 -9.40
N LEU A 161 -5.28 -2.27 -8.42
CA LEU A 161 -6.52 -3.02 -8.33
C LEU A 161 -7.70 -2.05 -8.17
N THR A 162 -8.84 -2.38 -8.76
CA THR A 162 -10.12 -1.75 -8.46
C THR A 162 -10.55 -2.07 -7.03
N LYS A 163 -11.61 -1.39 -6.54
CA LYS A 163 -12.23 -1.74 -5.26
C LYS A 163 -12.84 -3.15 -5.26
N ASP A 164 -13.13 -3.70 -6.44
CA ASP A 164 -13.59 -5.08 -6.65
C ASP A 164 -12.43 -6.08 -6.84
N LEU A 165 -11.20 -5.66 -6.53
CA LEU A 165 -9.98 -6.47 -6.56
C LEU A 165 -9.63 -7.01 -7.97
N GLN A 166 -10.02 -6.27 -9.01
CA GLN A 166 -9.65 -6.56 -10.40
C GLN A 166 -8.47 -5.71 -10.83
N LEU A 167 -7.56 -6.25 -11.65
CA LEU A 167 -6.41 -5.51 -12.17
C LEU A 167 -6.88 -4.29 -12.99
N ARG A 168 -6.20 -3.16 -12.78
CA ARG A 168 -6.38 -1.91 -13.54
C ARG A 168 -5.05 -1.18 -13.73
N ASN A 169 -4.99 -0.30 -14.72
CA ASN A 169 -3.86 0.61 -14.87
C ASN A 169 -3.73 1.54 -13.64
N CYS A 170 -2.48 1.81 -13.24
CA CYS A 170 -2.18 2.68 -12.11
C CYS A 170 -2.35 4.16 -12.41
N THR A 171 -2.25 4.59 -13.67
CA THR A 171 -2.49 5.98 -14.08
C THR A 171 -3.89 6.13 -14.69
N GLU A 172 -4.62 7.17 -14.30
CA GLU A 172 -5.81 7.64 -15.02
C GLU A 172 -5.38 8.72 -16.02
N HIS A 173 -5.94 8.74 -17.24
CA HIS A 173 -5.77 9.87 -18.14
C HIS A 173 -6.37 11.12 -17.46
N GLY A 174 -5.53 12.08 -17.08
CA GLY A 174 -5.95 13.34 -16.46
C GLY A 174 -5.85 13.42 -14.93
N GLU A 175 -5.24 12.45 -14.23
CA GLU A 175 -4.88 12.64 -12.82
C GLU A 175 -3.68 13.62 -12.70
N PRO A 176 -3.82 14.77 -12.00
CA PRO A 176 -2.68 15.58 -11.64
C PRO A 176 -1.71 14.72 -10.81
N ARG A 177 -0.39 14.85 -11.05
CA ARG A 177 0.63 14.26 -10.15
C ARG A 177 0.22 14.60 -8.73
N SER A 178 -0.13 13.58 -7.94
CA SER A 178 -0.54 13.73 -6.55
C SER A 178 0.37 14.73 -5.87
N ARG A 179 -0.19 15.88 -5.45
CA ARG A 179 0.50 16.76 -4.52
C ARG A 179 0.72 15.95 -3.27
N ARG A 180 1.99 15.62 -3.01
CA ARG A 180 2.55 15.07 -1.79
C ARG A 180 1.69 15.51 -0.60
N TRP A 181 0.85 14.60 -0.08
CA TRP A 181 0.22 14.83 1.21
C TRP A 181 1.37 14.75 2.22
N GLY A 182 1.89 15.93 2.57
CA GLY A 182 2.92 16.05 3.57
C GLY A 182 2.34 15.60 4.89
N ASP A 183 2.72 14.39 5.32
CA ASP A 183 2.59 13.99 6.71
C ASP A 183 3.50 14.92 7.53
N ALA A 184 2.89 15.92 8.15
CA ALA A 184 3.51 16.68 9.21
C ALA A 184 3.67 15.76 10.44
N TRP A 185 4.85 15.18 10.60
CA TRP A 185 5.33 14.63 11.87
C TRP A 185 6.73 15.21 12.15
N PRO A 186 7.08 15.56 13.41
CA PRO A 186 8.35 16.19 13.70
C PRO A 186 9.50 15.26 13.32
N ALA A 187 10.44 15.83 12.56
CA ALA A 187 11.70 15.21 12.20
C ALA A 187 12.40 14.66 13.45
N ARG A 188 12.51 13.33 13.51
CA ARG A 188 13.65 12.70 14.14
C ARG A 188 14.49 12.12 13.01
N ALA A 189 15.48 12.91 12.61
CA ALA A 189 16.44 12.57 11.59
C ALA A 189 17.13 11.25 11.93
N THR A 190 17.17 10.31 10.97
CA THR A 190 18.40 9.78 10.35
C THR A 190 18.05 8.64 9.39
N ALA A 191 18.14 8.93 8.08
CA ALA A 191 18.57 8.07 6.97
C ALA A 191 18.05 8.68 5.66
N GLU A 192 18.69 9.74 5.18
CA GLU A 192 18.38 10.35 3.87
C GLU A 192 18.97 9.46 2.76
N GLY A 193 18.33 8.32 2.50
CA GLY A 193 18.46 7.63 1.22
C GLY A 193 17.49 8.27 0.21
N PRO A 194 17.85 8.39 -1.08
CA PRO A 194 16.86 8.72 -2.10
C PRO A 194 15.85 7.57 -2.13
N GLY A 195 14.61 7.86 -1.75
CA GLY A 195 13.56 6.85 -1.72
C GLY A 195 13.25 6.29 -3.10
N LEU A 196 12.44 5.24 -3.18
CA LEU A 196 12.01 4.67 -4.47
C LEU A 196 11.19 5.65 -5.32
N GLU A 197 11.69 5.96 -6.52
CA GLU A 197 11.04 6.82 -7.51
C GLU A 197 10.50 6.01 -8.69
N VAL A 198 9.64 6.58 -9.52
CA VAL A 198 9.22 5.89 -10.76
C VAL A 198 10.45 5.70 -11.63
N CYS A 199 10.69 4.47 -12.12
CA CYS A 199 11.83 4.22 -12.98
C CYS A 199 11.72 5.05 -14.26
N GLU A 200 12.79 5.75 -14.60
CA GLU A 200 12.95 6.42 -15.89
C GLU A 200 13.01 5.37 -17.01
N ASP A 201 12.57 5.72 -18.22
CA ASP A 201 12.74 4.83 -19.35
C ASP A 201 14.23 4.72 -19.70
N GLY A 202 14.69 3.49 -19.99
CA GLY A 202 16.11 3.20 -20.22
C GLY A 202 16.61 2.00 -19.42
N PRO A 203 17.93 1.83 -19.29
CA PRO A 203 18.52 0.69 -18.61
C PRO A 203 18.30 0.76 -17.10
N ALA A 204 18.05 -0.39 -16.50
CA ALA A 204 17.96 -0.57 -15.07
C ALA A 204 18.62 -1.88 -14.62
N PHE A 205 19.24 -1.82 -13.45
CA PHE A 205 19.87 -2.96 -12.82
C PHE A 205 18.86 -3.73 -11.97
N TYR A 206 18.81 -5.06 -12.18
CA TYR A 206 18.05 -5.98 -11.35
C TYR A 206 19.03 -6.85 -10.53
N PRO A 207 19.37 -6.44 -9.29
CA PRO A 207 20.50 -7.00 -8.57
C PRO A 207 20.27 -8.46 -8.13
N PRO A 208 21.22 -9.36 -8.38
CA PRO A 208 21.28 -10.66 -7.73
C PRO A 208 21.25 -10.54 -6.20
N PRO A 209 20.57 -11.46 -5.48
CA PRO A 209 20.74 -11.58 -4.04
C PRO A 209 22.22 -11.75 -3.70
N LYS A 210 22.67 -11.17 -2.58
CA LYS A 210 24.03 -11.44 -2.08
C LYS A 210 24.13 -12.95 -1.78
N GLU A 211 25.14 -13.63 -2.31
CA GLU A 211 25.41 -15.01 -1.92
C GLU A 211 25.77 -15.04 -0.44
N THR A 212 24.94 -15.71 0.37
CA THR A 212 25.31 -16.06 1.73
C THR A 212 26.09 -17.37 1.67
N ASN A 213 27.42 -17.29 1.85
CA ASN A 213 28.22 -18.48 2.11
C ASN A 213 27.78 -19.04 3.47
N HIS A 214 26.88 -20.02 3.46
CA HIS A 214 26.53 -20.84 4.62
C HIS A 214 27.41 -22.09 4.67
#